data_AF-A0A7S2HVG4-F1
#
_entry.id   AF-A0A7S2HVG4-F1
#
_cell.length_a   1.000
_cell.length_b   1.000
_cell.length_c   1.000
_cell.angle_alpha   90.00
_cell.angle_beta   90.00
_cell.angle_gamma   90.00
#
_symmetry.space_group_name_H-M   'P 1'
#
loop_
_entity.id
_entity.type
_entity.pdbx_description
1 polymer ?
#
loop_
_entity_poly.entity_id
_entity_poly.type
_entity_poly.pdbx_seq_one_letter_code
_entity_poly.pdbx_strand_id
1 'polypeptide(L)'
;MASKEDDSPAPAISPHQRKINKAIEFCREREWHILESALKHCWTNNFLGVFRQFFKDHAAHFRGMKRKDPLTGEWSLDTGTHSHQQHEDFEEYLKLYESQLADYIENHPDGPGATVTEFYRELKAAQECDFADEGTQMFIDCLVASADYDSFYSVMVREADMLPDDESESKFDDRRPDIAEAKSESKADYDDDNPKGGRGGGSYK
;
A
#
# COMPACT_ATOMS: atom_id res chain seq x y z
N MET A 1 6.99 36.67 -45.36
CA MET A 1 6.92 35.43 -44.57
C MET A 1 6.60 35.84 -43.15
N ALA A 2 5.33 35.75 -42.75
CA ALA A 2 4.91 36.04 -41.38
C ALA A 2 4.92 34.72 -40.60
N SER A 3 5.82 34.62 -39.63
CA SER A 3 5.88 33.52 -38.67
C SER A 3 4.59 33.55 -37.85
N LYS A 4 3.82 32.46 -37.90
CA LYS A 4 2.74 32.22 -36.95
C LYS A 4 3.40 31.83 -35.63
N GLU A 5 3.37 32.73 -34.67
CA GLU A 5 3.60 32.40 -33.27
C GLU A 5 2.46 31.48 -32.84
N ASP A 6 2.83 30.24 -32.51
CA ASP A 6 1.95 29.24 -31.94
C ASP A 6 1.69 29.63 -30.47
N ASP A 7 0.74 30.55 -30.28
CA ASP A 7 0.22 30.95 -28.98
C ASP A 7 -0.72 29.86 -28.46
N SER A 8 -0.13 28.70 -28.15
CA SER A 8 -0.83 27.63 -27.44
C SER A 8 -1.05 28.08 -25.99
N PRO A 9 -2.30 28.25 -25.52
CA PRO A 9 -2.57 28.72 -24.17
C PRO A 9 -2.01 27.73 -23.15
N ALA A 10 -1.23 28.24 -22.19
CA ALA A 10 -0.67 27.44 -21.11
C ALA A 10 -1.76 26.57 -20.45
N PRO A 11 -1.46 25.29 -20.11
CA PRO A 11 -2.44 24.38 -19.56
C PRO A 11 -3.04 24.94 -18.28
N ALA A 12 -4.37 24.93 -18.18
CA ALA A 12 -5.09 25.46 -17.04
C ALA A 12 -4.70 24.70 -15.75
N ILE A 13 -4.17 25.45 -14.77
CA ILE A 13 -3.76 24.91 -13.47
C ILE A 13 -4.98 24.38 -12.73
N SER A 14 -4.93 23.11 -12.29
CA SER A 14 -6.02 22.45 -11.57
C SER A 14 -6.31 23.11 -10.22
N PRO A 15 -7.54 23.01 -9.68
CA PRO A 15 -7.87 23.57 -8.36
C PRO A 15 -6.96 23.05 -7.23
N HIS A 16 -6.59 21.77 -7.28
CA HIS A 16 -5.66 21.17 -6.31
C HIS A 16 -4.26 21.79 -6.44
N GLN A 17 -3.75 21.93 -7.67
CA GLN A 17 -2.45 22.55 -7.89
C GLN A 17 -2.41 24.02 -7.45
N ARG A 18 -3.53 24.75 -7.56
CA ARG A 18 -3.62 26.11 -7.01
C ARG A 18 -3.50 26.14 -5.48
N LYS A 19 -4.09 25.16 -4.78
CA LYS A 19 -3.95 25.05 -3.31
C LYS A 19 -2.50 24.77 -2.92
N ILE A 20 -1.84 23.86 -3.62
CA ILE A 20 -0.41 23.56 -3.40
C ILE A 20 0.45 24.81 -3.62
N ASN A 21 0.23 25.53 -4.72
CA ASN A 21 1.02 26.73 -5.01
C ASN A 21 0.83 27.83 -3.95
N LYS A 22 -0.38 28.00 -3.42
CA LYS A 22 -0.64 28.92 -2.31
C LYS A 22 0.06 28.52 -1.02
N ALA A 23 0.06 27.22 -0.71
CA ALA A 23 0.77 26.71 0.47
C ALA A 23 2.28 26.94 0.37
N ILE A 24 2.86 26.76 -0.82
CA ILE A 24 4.26 27.08 -1.11
C ILE A 24 4.56 28.56 -0.85
N GLU A 25 3.71 29.46 -1.36
CA GLU A 25 3.85 30.90 -1.16
C GLU A 25 3.75 31.26 0.33
N PHE A 26 2.78 30.68 1.04
CA PHE A 26 2.61 30.91 2.47
C PHE A 26 3.82 30.45 3.29
N CYS A 27 4.33 29.25 3.04
CA CYS A 27 5.53 28.74 3.71
C CYS A 27 6.74 29.66 3.46
N ARG A 28 6.87 30.20 2.24
CA ARG A 28 7.93 31.14 1.90
C ARG A 28 7.81 32.47 2.66
N GLU A 29 6.60 33.00 2.78
CA GLU A 29 6.34 34.23 3.55
C GLU A 29 6.64 34.08 5.05
N ARG A 30 6.57 32.85 5.57
CA ARG A 30 6.85 32.50 6.96
C ARG A 30 8.29 32.06 7.23
N GLU A 31 9.15 32.10 6.21
CA GLU A 31 10.53 31.63 6.27
C GLU A 31 10.66 30.13 6.64
N TRP A 32 9.64 29.32 6.34
CA TRP A 32 9.63 27.87 6.53
C TRP A 32 10.16 27.16 5.29
N HIS A 33 11.45 27.36 5.00
CA HIS A 33 12.07 26.90 3.77
C HIS A 33 12.22 25.38 3.70
N ILE A 34 12.34 24.70 4.84
CA ILE A 34 12.42 23.23 4.89
C ILE A 34 11.03 22.66 4.59
N LEU A 35 9.99 23.21 5.21
CA LEU A 35 8.61 22.81 4.97
C LEU A 35 8.17 23.09 3.53
N GLU A 36 8.53 24.26 2.97
CA GLU A 36 8.29 24.59 1.56
C GLU A 36 8.88 23.54 0.61
N SER A 37 10.12 23.12 0.89
CA SER A 37 10.85 22.16 0.05
C SER A 37 10.23 20.76 0.17
N ALA A 38 9.93 20.31 1.39
CA ALA A 38 9.25 19.04 1.63
C ALA A 38 7.87 19.00 0.94
N LEU A 39 7.09 20.08 1.06
CA LEU A 39 5.79 20.23 0.41
C LEU A 39 5.93 20.10 -1.12
N LYS A 40 6.92 20.73 -1.74
CA LYS A 40 7.14 20.55 -3.18
C LYS A 40 7.48 19.10 -3.54
N HIS A 41 8.34 18.46 -2.77
CA HIS A 41 8.82 17.11 -3.03
C HIS A 41 7.73 16.04 -2.87
N CYS A 42 6.96 16.10 -1.77
CA CYS A 42 5.94 15.10 -1.45
C CYS A 42 4.83 15.01 -2.51
N TRP A 43 4.57 16.09 -3.27
CA TRP A 43 3.61 16.08 -4.38
C TRP A 43 4.20 15.70 -5.73
N THR A 44 5.50 15.39 -5.80
CA THR A 44 6.08 14.87 -7.04
C THR A 44 5.64 13.42 -7.27
N ASN A 45 5.56 13.03 -8.54
CA ASN A 45 5.27 11.65 -8.91
C ASN A 45 6.38 10.68 -8.46
N ASN A 46 7.61 11.16 -8.24
CA ASN A 46 8.72 10.33 -7.81
C ASN A 46 8.50 9.85 -6.37
N PHE A 47 8.20 10.78 -5.45
CA PHE A 47 7.91 10.45 -4.06
C PHE A 47 6.69 9.53 -3.95
N LEU A 48 5.55 9.93 -4.55
CA LEU A 48 4.32 9.14 -4.51
C LEU A 48 4.43 7.79 -5.24
N GLY A 49 5.32 7.68 -6.22
CA GLY A 49 5.54 6.45 -6.99
C GLY A 49 6.04 5.30 -6.12
N VAL A 50 6.95 5.59 -5.18
CA VAL A 50 7.52 4.60 -4.25
C VAL A 50 6.41 3.98 -3.39
N PHE A 51 5.54 4.80 -2.80
CA PHE A 51 4.44 4.33 -1.96
C PHE A 51 3.36 3.59 -2.75
N ARG A 52 3.03 4.07 -3.96
CA ARG A 52 2.09 3.36 -4.85
C ARG A 52 2.57 1.96 -5.21
N GLN A 53 3.89 1.78 -5.37
CA GLN A 53 4.46 0.46 -5.61
C GLN A 53 4.35 -0.41 -4.35
N PHE A 54 4.75 0.13 -3.20
CA PHE A 54 4.61 -0.56 -1.92
C PHE A 54 3.18 -1.06 -1.67
N PHE A 55 2.18 -0.21 -1.90
CA PHE A 55 0.78 -0.59 -1.68
C PHE A 55 0.35 -1.74 -2.61
N LYS A 56 0.77 -1.74 -3.88
CA LYS A 56 0.44 -2.82 -4.81
C LYS A 56 1.04 -4.16 -4.37
N ASP A 57 2.26 -4.13 -3.87
CA ASP A 57 3.00 -5.34 -3.51
C ASP A 57 2.44 -6.00 -2.24
N HIS A 58 1.84 -5.22 -1.33
CA HIS A 58 1.35 -5.70 -0.03
C HIS A 58 -0.18 -5.73 0.10
N ALA A 59 -0.93 -5.12 -0.83
CA ALA A 59 -2.39 -5.02 -0.77
C ALA A 59 -3.11 -6.37 -0.67
N ALA A 60 -2.51 -7.45 -1.18
CA ALA A 60 -3.09 -8.78 -1.12
C ALA A 60 -3.40 -9.24 0.33
N HIS A 61 -2.62 -8.80 1.33
CA HIS A 61 -2.83 -9.13 2.75
C HIS A 61 -4.09 -8.49 3.36
N PHE A 62 -4.73 -7.57 2.63
CA PHE A 62 -5.87 -6.78 3.09
C PHE A 62 -7.17 -7.14 2.34
N ARG A 63 -7.17 -8.20 1.52
CA ARG A 63 -8.39 -8.67 0.82
C ARG A 63 -9.46 -9.13 1.81
N GLY A 64 -10.72 -8.85 1.46
CA GLY A 64 -11.89 -9.30 2.24
C GLY A 64 -12.09 -8.57 3.57
N MET A 65 -11.34 -7.48 3.79
CA MET A 65 -11.41 -6.67 5.00
C MET A 65 -12.54 -5.63 4.97
N LYS A 66 -13.22 -5.44 3.83
CA LYS A 66 -14.52 -4.77 3.79
C LYS A 66 -15.62 -5.78 4.05
N ARG A 67 -16.51 -5.46 4.97
CA ARG A 67 -17.72 -6.24 5.23
C ARG A 67 -18.95 -5.37 5.02
N LYS A 68 -19.98 -6.00 4.48
CA LYS A 68 -21.28 -5.35 4.34
C LYS A 68 -22.03 -5.50 5.65
N ASP A 69 -22.39 -4.39 6.26
CA ASP A 69 -23.23 -4.36 7.45
C ASP A 69 -24.59 -5.04 7.11
N PRO A 70 -25.00 -6.08 7.85
CA PRO A 70 -26.22 -6.82 7.55
C PRO A 70 -27.51 -6.06 7.87
N LEU A 71 -27.44 -5.00 8.67
CA LEU A 71 -28.57 -4.15 9.06
C LEU A 71 -28.72 -2.93 8.13
N THR A 72 -27.62 -2.27 7.78
CA THR A 72 -27.66 -1.04 6.95
C THR A 72 -27.37 -1.31 5.48
N GLY A 73 -26.73 -2.44 5.16
CA GLY A 73 -26.27 -2.76 3.82
C GLY A 73 -25.06 -1.93 3.37
N GLU A 74 -24.46 -1.15 4.25
CA GLU A 74 -23.30 -0.31 3.97
C GLU A 74 -22.00 -1.11 4.07
N TRP A 75 -21.03 -0.83 3.20
CA TRP A 75 -19.70 -1.43 3.30
C TRP A 75 -18.86 -0.68 4.33
N SER A 76 -18.38 -1.37 5.34
CA SER A 76 -17.48 -0.84 6.37
C SER A 76 -16.20 -1.67 6.47
N LEU A 77 -15.14 -1.04 6.95
CA LEU A 77 -13.88 -1.71 7.24
C LEU A 77 -14.05 -2.61 8.47
N ASP A 78 -13.58 -3.85 8.39
CA ASP A 78 -13.45 -4.72 9.56
C ASP A 78 -12.27 -4.23 10.41
N THR A 79 -12.60 -3.66 11.57
CA THR A 79 -11.64 -3.14 12.57
C THR A 79 -11.42 -4.11 13.73
N GLY A 80 -11.98 -5.33 13.66
CA GLY A 80 -12.07 -6.23 14.81
C GLY A 80 -10.78 -6.98 15.15
N THR A 81 -10.06 -7.52 14.15
CA THR A 81 -8.81 -8.26 14.38
C THR A 81 -7.89 -8.15 13.17
N HIS A 82 -6.92 -7.25 13.26
CA HIS A 82 -5.87 -7.12 12.27
C HIS A 82 -4.86 -8.26 12.43
N SER A 83 -4.35 -8.79 11.32
CA SER A 83 -3.35 -9.84 11.36
C SER A 83 -1.98 -9.27 11.78
N HIS A 84 -1.10 -10.12 12.31
CA HIS A 84 0.28 -9.72 12.61
C HIS A 84 0.98 -9.19 11.35
N GLN A 85 0.75 -9.84 10.20
CA GLN A 85 1.30 -9.44 8.90
C GLN A 85 0.88 -8.02 8.51
N GLN A 86 -0.37 -7.63 8.74
CA GLN A 86 -0.84 -6.27 8.42
C GLN A 86 -0.17 -5.19 9.27
N HIS A 87 0.20 -5.54 10.50
CA HIS A 87 0.96 -4.65 11.37
C HIS A 87 2.43 -4.57 10.95
N GLU A 88 3.04 -5.70 10.57
CA GLU A 88 4.40 -5.73 10.01
C GLU A 88 4.49 -4.88 8.73
N ASP A 89 3.53 -5.01 7.83
CA ASP A 89 3.45 -4.21 6.59
C ASP A 89 3.37 -2.72 6.90
N PHE A 90 2.65 -2.33 7.96
CA PHE A 90 2.58 -0.94 8.41
C PHE A 90 3.91 -0.43 8.98
N GLU A 91 4.59 -1.23 9.81
CA GLU A 91 5.91 -0.85 10.33
C GLU A 91 6.95 -0.70 9.21
N GLU A 92 6.90 -1.56 8.19
CA GLU A 92 7.76 -1.44 7.01
C GLU A 92 7.44 -0.20 6.20
N TYR A 93 6.16 0.07 5.97
CA TYR A 93 5.69 1.28 5.31
C TYR A 93 6.15 2.55 6.05
N LEU A 94 6.04 2.59 7.38
CA LEU A 94 6.49 3.74 8.18
C LEU A 94 7.99 3.97 8.02
N LYS A 95 8.81 2.91 8.10
CA LYS A 95 10.26 3.03 7.89
C LYS A 95 10.57 3.54 6.49
N LEU A 96 9.86 3.07 5.47
CA LEU A 96 10.01 3.55 4.10
C LEU A 96 9.66 5.03 4.00
N TYR A 97 8.53 5.44 4.56
CA TYR A 97 8.07 6.83 4.56
C TYR A 97 9.06 7.77 5.25
N GLU A 98 9.47 7.43 6.48
CA GLU A 98 10.44 8.21 7.24
C GLU A 98 11.79 8.25 6.51
N SER A 99 12.25 7.14 5.95
CA SER A 99 13.52 7.10 5.21
C SER A 99 13.48 7.94 3.94
N GLN A 100 12.40 7.90 3.16
CA GLN A 100 12.28 8.69 1.94
C GLN A 100 12.26 10.19 2.26
N LEU A 101 11.51 10.59 3.30
CA LEU A 101 11.42 11.99 3.70
C LEU A 101 12.73 12.48 4.32
N ALA A 102 13.36 11.69 5.19
CA ALA A 102 14.64 12.02 5.80
C ALA A 102 15.75 12.15 4.75
N ASP A 103 15.83 11.21 3.81
CA ASP A 103 16.83 11.25 2.74
C ASP A 103 16.66 12.50 1.86
N TYR A 104 15.41 12.87 1.55
CA TYR A 104 15.14 14.11 0.84
C TYR A 104 15.60 15.35 1.61
N ILE A 105 15.34 15.41 2.92
CA ILE A 105 15.67 16.56 3.77
C ILE A 105 17.19 16.71 3.95
N GLU A 106 17.88 15.59 4.22
CA GLU A 106 19.28 15.59 4.68
C GLU A 106 20.29 15.43 3.54
N ASN A 107 20.01 14.58 2.54
CA ASN A 107 21.03 14.10 1.60
C ASN A 107 20.75 14.43 0.13
N HIS A 108 19.49 14.66 -0.24
CA HIS A 108 19.12 14.82 -1.65
C HIS A 108 19.72 16.10 -2.26
N PRO A 109 20.28 16.07 -3.49
CA PRO A 109 20.91 17.25 -4.11
C PRO A 109 19.99 18.46 -4.27
N ASP A 110 18.71 18.20 -4.54
CA ASP A 110 17.63 19.22 -4.62
C ASP A 110 16.86 19.39 -3.29
N GLY A 111 17.39 18.81 -2.21
CA GLY A 111 16.86 18.91 -0.86
C GLY A 111 17.29 20.20 -0.15
N PRO A 112 16.68 20.53 0.99
CA PRO A 112 17.02 21.71 1.78
C PRO A 112 18.40 21.61 2.47
N GLY A 113 19.00 20.41 2.56
CA GLY A 113 20.29 20.20 3.24
C GLY A 113 20.23 20.51 4.73
N ALA A 114 19.10 20.19 5.36
CA ALA A 114 18.81 20.44 6.77
C ALA A 114 18.68 19.11 7.52
N THR A 115 18.58 19.14 8.85
CA THR A 115 18.33 17.93 9.64
C THR A 115 16.84 17.63 9.77
N VAL A 116 16.50 16.34 9.95
CA VAL A 116 15.11 15.94 10.26
C VAL A 116 14.58 16.63 11.53
N THR A 117 15.45 16.92 12.50
CA THR A 117 15.07 17.65 13.72
C THR A 117 14.60 19.08 13.42
N GLU A 118 15.28 19.76 12.49
CA GLU A 118 14.90 21.11 12.06
C GLU A 118 13.59 21.10 11.27
N PHE A 119 13.37 20.07 10.45
CA PHE A 119 12.08 19.86 9.77
C PHE A 119 10.94 19.73 10.78
N TYR A 120 11.06 18.88 11.80
CA TYR A 120 10.01 18.74 12.82
C TYR A 120 9.76 20.02 13.62
N ARG A 121 10.80 20.84 13.82
CA ARG A 121 10.65 22.16 14.46
C ARG A 121 9.79 23.09 13.60
N GLU A 122 10.04 23.17 12.29
CA GLU A 122 9.21 23.96 11.37
C GLU A 122 7.79 23.40 11.27
N LEU A 123 7.66 22.08 11.16
CA LEU A 123 6.35 21.41 11.09
C LEU A 123 5.49 21.73 12.32
N LYS A 124 6.09 21.68 13.52
CA LYS A 124 5.41 22.04 14.77
C LYS A 124 5.02 23.52 14.80
N ALA A 125 5.90 24.41 14.36
CA ALA A 125 5.59 25.85 14.27
C ALA A 125 4.43 26.13 13.29
N ALA A 126 4.36 25.38 12.18
CA ALA A 126 3.27 25.47 11.23
C ALA A 126 1.96 24.89 11.77
N GLN A 127 2.01 23.81 12.56
CA GLN A 127 0.85 23.23 13.25
C GLN A 127 0.24 24.18 14.28
N GLU A 128 1.08 24.91 15.03
CA GLU A 128 0.65 25.87 16.05
C GLU A 128 0.22 27.22 15.45
N CYS A 129 0.30 27.38 14.14
CA CYS A 129 -0.06 28.61 13.44
C CYS A 129 -1.56 28.66 13.15
N ASP A 130 -2.33 29.36 14.01
CA ASP A 130 -3.79 29.53 13.91
C ASP A 130 -4.30 30.12 12.58
N PHE A 131 -3.43 30.78 11.81
CA PHE A 131 -3.76 31.42 10.53
C PHE A 131 -3.03 30.78 9.33
N ALA A 132 -2.53 29.54 9.46
CA ALA A 132 -2.00 28.82 8.32
C ALA A 132 -3.08 28.62 7.24
N ASP A 133 -2.67 28.74 5.97
CA ASP A 133 -3.60 28.61 4.86
C ASP A 133 -4.10 27.16 4.71
N GLU A 134 -5.25 27.01 4.06
CA GLU A 134 -5.90 25.71 3.85
C GLU A 134 -4.98 24.68 3.18
N GLY A 135 -4.09 25.12 2.28
CA GLY A 135 -3.17 24.23 1.58
C GLY A 135 -2.05 23.73 2.49
N THR A 136 -1.49 24.59 3.35
CA THR A 136 -0.48 24.18 4.35
C THR A 136 -1.09 23.26 5.40
N GLN A 137 -2.30 23.57 5.89
CA GLN A 137 -3.00 22.68 6.83
C GLN A 137 -3.29 21.31 6.21
N MET A 138 -3.79 21.29 4.97
CA MET A 138 -4.00 20.05 4.22
C MET A 138 -2.69 19.25 4.06
N PHE A 139 -1.54 19.91 3.86
CA PHE A 139 -0.25 19.21 3.82
C PHE A 139 0.09 18.54 5.13
N ILE A 140 -0.03 19.28 6.23
CA ILE A 140 0.25 18.78 7.57
C ILE A 140 -0.67 17.58 7.87
N ASP A 141 -1.96 17.71 7.57
CA ASP A 141 -2.93 16.63 7.73
C ASP A 141 -2.53 15.40 6.91
N CYS A 142 -2.09 15.59 5.66
CA CYS A 142 -1.59 14.51 4.83
C CYS A 142 -0.31 13.86 5.40
N LEU A 143 0.63 14.62 5.95
CA LEU A 143 1.84 14.07 6.58
C LEU A 143 1.49 13.22 7.80
N VAL A 144 0.58 13.70 8.64
CA VAL A 144 0.13 12.98 9.85
C VAL A 144 -0.66 11.73 9.46
N ALA A 145 -1.61 11.85 8.52
CA ALA A 145 -2.37 10.71 8.01
C ALA A 145 -1.46 9.67 7.34
N SER A 146 -0.36 10.10 6.71
CA SER A 146 0.62 9.18 6.12
C SER A 146 1.39 8.37 7.17
N ALA A 147 1.34 8.75 8.45
CA ALA A 147 1.93 8.00 9.56
C ALA A 147 0.87 7.36 10.47
N ASP A 148 -0.40 7.40 10.09
CA ASP A 148 -1.53 6.88 10.85
C ASP A 148 -1.94 5.49 10.35
N TYR A 149 -2.16 4.57 11.29
CA TYR A 149 -2.49 3.17 10.97
C TYR A 149 -3.85 3.04 10.28
N ASP A 150 -4.87 3.75 10.75
CA ASP A 150 -6.22 3.64 10.19
C ASP A 150 -6.26 4.17 8.75
N SER A 151 -5.55 5.27 8.51
CA SER A 151 -5.35 5.87 7.18
C SER A 151 -4.62 4.91 6.24
N PHE A 152 -3.51 4.31 6.70
CA PHE A 152 -2.79 3.27 5.95
C PHE A 152 -3.68 2.07 5.64
N TYR A 153 -4.37 1.52 6.65
CA TYR A 153 -5.24 0.36 6.53
C TYR A 153 -6.34 0.61 5.49
N SER A 154 -6.99 1.77 5.54
CA SER A 154 -8.02 2.16 4.58
C SER A 154 -7.50 2.19 3.13
N VAL A 155 -6.29 2.71 2.91
CA VAL A 155 -5.64 2.70 1.59
C VAL A 155 -5.37 1.27 1.14
N MET A 156 -4.77 0.44 2.00
CA MET A 156 -4.43 -0.94 1.65
C MET A 156 -5.66 -1.78 1.29
N VAL A 157 -6.75 -1.65 2.04
CA VAL A 157 -8.01 -2.36 1.72
C VAL A 157 -8.59 -1.86 0.38
N ARG A 158 -8.51 -0.57 0.09
CA ARG A 158 -8.94 -0.04 -1.21
C ARG A 158 -8.07 -0.56 -2.36
N GLU A 159 -6.75 -0.61 -2.18
CA GLU A 159 -5.86 -1.16 -3.20
C GLU A 159 -6.07 -2.67 -3.37
N ALA A 160 -6.40 -3.39 -2.29
CA ALA A 160 -6.73 -4.81 -2.33
C ALA A 160 -7.97 -5.12 -3.18
N ASP A 161 -9.00 -4.27 -3.08
CA ASP A 161 -10.23 -4.39 -3.88
C ASP A 161 -10.01 -4.14 -5.38
N MET A 162 -8.91 -3.47 -5.75
CA MET A 162 -8.55 -3.19 -7.13
C MET A 162 -7.73 -4.32 -7.76
N LEU A 163 -7.28 -5.28 -6.96
CA LEU A 163 -6.60 -6.47 -7.46
C LEU A 163 -7.61 -7.38 -8.16
N PRO A 164 -7.23 -8.01 -9.30
CA PRO A 164 -8.07 -9.04 -9.89
C PRO A 164 -8.25 -10.20 -8.90
N ASP A 165 -9.46 -10.79 -8.90
CA ASP A 165 -9.75 -12.05 -8.25
C ASP A 165 -8.98 -13.17 -8.95
N ASP A 166 -7.68 -13.29 -8.66
CA ASP A 166 -6.85 -14.34 -9.24
C ASP A 166 -7.17 -15.70 -8.59
N GLU A 167 -8.17 -16.40 -9.13
CA GLU A 167 -8.22 -17.87 -9.08
C GLU A 167 -7.17 -18.45 -10.04
N SER A 168 -5.86 -18.29 -9.76
CA SER A 168 -4.86 -18.93 -10.63
C SER A 168 -3.47 -19.26 -10.06
N GLU A 169 -3.28 -19.45 -8.76
CA GLU A 169 -2.06 -20.13 -8.25
C GLU A 169 -2.37 -21.27 -7.26
N SER A 170 -2.88 -22.38 -7.80
CA SER A 170 -2.50 -23.73 -7.34
C SER A 170 -2.86 -24.80 -8.38
N LYS A 171 -2.33 -24.70 -9.60
CA LYS A 171 -2.02 -25.94 -10.33
C LYS A 171 -0.78 -26.54 -9.69
N PHE A 172 -1.03 -27.36 -8.68
CA PHE A 172 -0.07 -28.33 -8.17
C PHE A 172 0.45 -29.10 -9.40
N ASP A 173 1.71 -28.83 -9.73
CA ASP A 173 2.44 -29.42 -10.83
C ASP A 173 2.54 -30.93 -10.56
N ASP A 174 1.61 -31.73 -11.11
CA ASP A 174 1.70 -33.20 -11.15
C ASP A 174 2.78 -33.59 -12.19
N ARG A 175 4.00 -33.08 -11.98
CA ARG A 175 5.22 -33.63 -12.55
C ARG A 175 5.63 -34.81 -11.70
N ARG A 176 4.92 -35.92 -11.90
CA ARG A 176 5.50 -37.26 -11.72
C ARG A 176 6.86 -37.29 -12.44
N PRO A 177 7.97 -37.52 -11.74
CA PRO A 177 9.23 -37.79 -12.40
C PRO A 177 9.13 -39.14 -13.13
N ASP A 178 9.54 -39.11 -14.40
CA ASP A 178 9.82 -40.28 -15.23
C ASP A 178 10.59 -41.35 -14.46
N ILE A 179 10.04 -42.56 -14.40
CA ILE A 179 10.83 -43.78 -14.17
C ILE A 179 10.54 -44.71 -15.34
N ALA A 180 11.50 -44.73 -16.27
CA ALA A 180 11.57 -45.68 -17.36
C ALA A 180 12.04 -47.06 -16.87
N GLU A 181 11.37 -48.08 -17.42
CA GLU A 181 11.69 -49.51 -17.56
C GLU A 181 12.74 -50.19 -16.67
N ALA A 182 12.30 -51.26 -15.99
CA ALA A 182 13.04 -52.51 -15.95
C ALA A 182 12.07 -53.71 -16.04
N LYS A 183 12.15 -54.43 -17.15
CA LYS A 183 11.57 -55.76 -17.33
C LYS A 183 12.35 -56.78 -16.50
N SER A 184 11.66 -57.60 -15.71
CA SER A 184 12.09 -58.98 -15.47
C SER A 184 10.88 -59.84 -15.13
N GLU A 185 10.63 -60.81 -16.01
CA GLU A 185 9.72 -61.93 -15.82
C GLU A 185 10.12 -62.77 -14.60
N SER A 186 9.15 -63.23 -13.81
CA SER A 186 9.17 -64.55 -13.16
C SER A 186 7.80 -64.91 -12.61
N LYS A 187 7.43 -66.17 -12.86
CA LYS A 187 6.15 -66.83 -12.69
C LYS A 187 6.20 -67.74 -11.47
N ALA A 188 5.20 -67.69 -10.59
CA ALA A 188 4.74 -68.77 -9.70
C ALA A 188 3.46 -68.25 -9.01
N ASP A 189 2.25 -68.69 -9.38
CA ASP A 189 1.59 -69.94 -8.94
C ASP A 189 1.72 -70.18 -7.44
N TYR A 190 0.65 -69.87 -6.68
CA TYR A 190 0.05 -70.73 -5.66
C TYR A 190 -1.39 -70.25 -5.37
N ASP A 191 -2.33 -71.14 -5.63
CA ASP A 191 -3.67 -71.24 -5.02
C ASP A 191 -3.61 -71.00 -3.49
N ASP A 192 -4.60 -70.30 -2.93
CA ASP A 192 -5.35 -70.84 -1.79
C ASP A 192 -6.68 -70.09 -1.55
N ASP A 193 -7.66 -70.89 -1.12
CA ASP A 193 -9.08 -70.68 -1.01
C ASP A 193 -9.54 -69.71 0.11
N ASN A 194 -10.47 -68.80 -0.26
CA ASN A 194 -11.81 -68.67 0.34
C ASN A 194 -11.90 -68.28 1.88
N PRO A 195 -13.09 -68.17 2.52
CA PRO A 195 -13.76 -66.87 2.73
C PRO A 195 -14.30 -66.63 4.18
N LYS A 196 -15.06 -65.51 4.31
CA LYS A 196 -16.19 -65.24 5.23
C LYS A 196 -15.93 -64.70 6.66
N GLY A 197 -16.74 -63.68 6.97
CA GLY A 197 -17.20 -63.28 8.30
C GLY A 197 -17.13 -61.76 8.45
N GLY A 198 -18.18 -60.96 8.61
CA GLY A 198 -19.54 -61.22 9.05
C GLY A 198 -19.87 -60.38 10.29
N ARG A 199 -20.89 -59.51 10.15
CA ARG A 199 -21.82 -58.98 11.18
C ARG A 199 -21.44 -57.82 12.12
N GLY A 200 -22.41 -56.91 12.20
CA GLY A 200 -22.87 -56.19 13.41
C GLY A 200 -22.46 -54.71 13.41
N GLY A 201 -23.33 -53.70 13.34
CA GLY A 201 -24.73 -53.60 13.76
C GLY A 201 -24.79 -52.99 15.17
N GLY A 202 -25.27 -51.74 15.28
CA GLY A 202 -25.59 -51.14 16.59
C GLY A 202 -25.56 -49.62 16.64
N SER A 203 -26.64 -48.97 16.19
CA SER A 203 -27.10 -47.69 16.75
C SER A 203 -27.55 -47.89 18.20
N TYR A 204 -27.39 -46.86 19.04
CA TYR A 204 -28.20 -46.35 20.18
C TYR A 204 -27.22 -45.41 20.91
N LYS A 205 -27.47 -44.15 21.25
CA LYS A 205 -28.69 -43.39 21.54
C LYS A 205 -28.34 -41.90 21.39
#